data_AF-U3TB00-F1
#
_entry.id   AF-U3TB00-F1
#
_cell.length_a   1.000
_cell.length_b   1.000
_cell.length_c   1.000
_cell.angle_alpha   90.00
_cell.angle_beta   90.00
_cell.angle_gamma   90.00
#
_symmetry.space_group_name_H-M   'P 1'
#
loop_
_entity.id
_entity.type
_entity.pdbx_description
1 polymer ?
#
loop_
_entity_poly.entity_id
_entity_poly.type
_entity_poly.pdbx_seq_one_letter_code
_entity_poly.pdbx_strand_id
1 'polypeptide(L)'
;MEEGLLFVHMLGKETRRKIIAILLSTRSYRELSSELGVTPAAIAKYISGATHPSDKTVAKALEIASREEKEEIAIAISEDLAESIRSLVDWIIEERLPGRLLAEALEESVARMRLAGVRRSTRLASP
;
A
#
# COMPACT_ATOMS: atom_id res chain seq x y z
N MET A 1 14.69 1.11 16.51
CA MET A 1 14.11 1.09 15.15
C MET A 1 12.92 2.03 15.19
N GLU A 2 12.84 3.05 14.34
CA GLU A 2 11.57 3.80 14.19
C GLU A 2 10.50 2.76 13.83
N GLU A 3 9.46 2.63 14.66
CA GLU A 3 8.34 1.70 14.48
C GLU A 3 7.49 2.16 13.28
N GLY A 4 8.02 1.95 12.08
CA GLY A 4 7.26 2.07 10.85
C GLY A 4 6.25 0.93 10.76
N LEU A 5 5.10 1.19 10.15
CA LEU A 5 4.11 0.17 9.83
C LEU A 5 4.79 -0.90 8.95
N LEU A 6 4.92 -2.13 9.46
CA LEU A 6 5.64 -3.24 8.78
C LEU A 6 5.18 -3.44 7.33
N PHE A 7 3.89 -3.24 7.05
CA PHE A 7 3.37 -3.40 5.70
C PHE A 7 3.94 -2.37 4.71
N VAL A 8 4.37 -1.18 5.16
CA VAL A 8 4.95 -0.14 4.30
C VAL A 8 6.22 -0.66 3.65
N HIS A 9 7.04 -1.39 4.41
CA HIS A 9 8.26 -2.00 3.90
C HIS A 9 7.98 -2.98 2.74
N MET A 10 6.86 -3.69 2.81
CA MET A 10 6.45 -4.69 1.82
C MET A 10 5.88 -4.08 0.53
N LEU A 11 5.56 -2.78 0.50
CA LEU A 11 4.95 -2.16 -0.68
C LEU A 11 5.91 -2.09 -1.85
N GLY A 12 5.42 -2.51 -3.02
CA GLY A 12 6.13 -2.40 -4.29
C GLY A 12 6.37 -0.95 -4.71
N LYS A 13 7.35 -0.74 -5.60
CA LYS A 13 7.74 0.60 -6.09
C LYS A 13 6.57 1.33 -6.75
N GLU A 14 5.76 0.62 -7.54
CA GLU A 14 4.60 1.22 -8.20
C GLU A 14 3.50 1.64 -7.23
N THR A 15 3.22 0.85 -6.19
CA THR A 15 2.26 1.20 -5.14
C THR A 15 2.69 2.45 -4.39
N ARG A 16 3.97 2.54 -4.03
CA ARG A 16 4.54 3.74 -3.39
C ARG A 16 4.38 4.98 -4.27
N ARG A 17 4.61 4.84 -5.59
CA ARG A 17 4.36 5.91 -6.56
C ARG A 17 2.88 6.28 -6.65
N LYS A 18 1.98 5.29 -6.68
CA LYS A 18 0.51 5.48 -6.73
C LYS A 18 0.03 6.25 -5.49
N ILE A 19 0.58 5.99 -4.31
CA ILE A 19 0.29 6.76 -3.09
C ILE A 19 0.61 8.25 -3.27
N ILE A 20 1.79 8.59 -3.81
CA ILE A 20 2.15 10.00 -4.08
C ILE A 20 1.23 10.60 -5.14
N ALA A 21 0.88 9.84 -6.18
CA ALA A 21 -0.02 10.30 -7.23
C ALA A 21 -1.43 10.61 -6.70
N ILE A 22 -1.95 9.81 -5.75
CA ILE A 22 -3.23 10.06 -5.09
C ILE A 22 -3.19 11.40 -4.34
N LEU A 23 -2.13 11.66 -3.55
CA LEU A 23 -2.01 12.93 -2.82
C LEU A 23 -1.86 14.16 -3.73
N LEU A 24 -1.24 14.01 -4.90
CA LEU A 24 -1.14 15.06 -5.91
C LEU A 24 -2.45 15.37 -6.63
N SER A 25 -3.48 14.53 -6.50
CA SER A 25 -4.78 14.81 -7.10
C SER A 25 -5.48 16.02 -6.47
N THR A 26 -5.12 16.35 -5.23
CA THR A 26 -5.71 17.44 -4.43
C THR A 26 -4.69 18.53 -4.05
N ARG A 27 -3.39 18.29 -4.29
CA ARG A 27 -2.29 19.18 -3.91
C ARG A 27 -1.39 19.50 -5.10
N SER A 28 -0.83 20.70 -5.14
CA SER A 28 0.28 21.02 -6.02
C SER A 28 1.57 20.30 -5.59
N TYR A 29 2.52 20.20 -6.53
CA TYR A 29 3.87 19.68 -6.25
C TYR A 29 4.55 20.40 -5.08
N ARG A 30 4.35 21.71 -4.96
CA ARG A 30 4.96 22.53 -3.90
C ARG A 30 4.35 22.18 -2.55
N GLU A 31 3.03 22.18 -2.44
CA GLU A 31 2.30 21.85 -1.21
C GLU A 31 2.68 20.46 -0.72
N LEU A 32 2.57 19.45 -1.59
CA LEU A 32 2.89 18.08 -1.21
C LEU A 32 4.35 17.90 -0.80
N SER A 33 5.28 18.55 -1.52
CA SER A 33 6.71 18.50 -1.16
C SER A 33 6.97 19.08 0.25
N SER A 34 6.27 20.16 0.59
CA SER A 34 6.37 20.80 1.91
C SER A 34 5.80 19.89 3.01
N GLU A 35 4.62 19.30 2.79
CA GLU A 35 3.97 18.41 3.75
C GLU A 35 4.75 17.10 3.99
N LEU A 36 5.37 16.57 2.94
CA LEU A 36 6.20 15.36 3.02
C LEU A 36 7.63 15.63 3.51
N GLY A 37 8.06 16.90 3.62
CA GLY A 37 9.43 17.25 3.98
C GLY A 37 10.48 16.83 2.94
N VAL A 38 10.12 16.90 1.65
CA VAL A 38 11.00 16.57 0.51
C VAL A 38 11.07 17.75 -0.48
N THR A 39 11.93 17.65 -1.49
CA THR A 39 12.00 18.69 -2.53
C THR A 39 10.93 18.46 -3.61
N PRO A 40 10.44 19.51 -4.30
CA PRO A 40 9.56 19.35 -5.46
C PRO A 40 10.15 18.43 -6.55
N ALA A 41 11.47 18.47 -6.72
CA ALA A 41 12.20 17.60 -7.64
C ALA A 41 12.13 16.12 -7.22
N ALA A 42 12.09 15.81 -5.93
CA ALA A 42 11.89 14.44 -5.45
C ALA A 42 10.49 13.93 -5.82
N ILE A 43 9.46 14.75 -5.65
CA ILE A 43 8.09 14.42 -6.08
C ILE A 43 8.05 14.11 -7.58
N ALA A 44 8.68 14.96 -8.40
CA ALA A 44 8.76 14.72 -9.86
C ALA A 44 9.46 13.39 -10.19
N LYS A 45 10.55 13.04 -9.49
CA LYS A 45 11.22 11.75 -9.66
C LYS A 45 10.38 10.56 -9.21
N TYR A 46 9.57 10.70 -8.15
CA TYR A 46 8.63 9.67 -7.73
C TYR A 46 7.58 9.43 -8.81
N ILE A 47 6.97 10.49 -9.32
CA ILE A 47 5.90 10.41 -10.33
C ILE A 47 6.43 9.93 -11.67
N SER A 48 7.67 10.24 -12.05
CA SER A 48 8.27 9.70 -13.27
C SER A 48 8.78 8.26 -13.13
N GLY A 49 8.85 7.71 -11.91
CA GLY A 49 9.43 6.40 -11.63
C GLY A 49 10.97 6.38 -11.65
N ALA A 50 11.63 7.55 -11.79
CA ALA A 50 13.09 7.65 -11.74
C ALA A 50 13.66 7.26 -10.36
N THR A 51 12.85 7.38 -9.30
CA THR A 51 13.13 6.85 -7.97
C THR A 51 11.81 6.56 -7.26
N HIS A 52 11.84 5.88 -6.11
CA HIS A 52 10.64 5.58 -5.33
C HIS A 52 10.69 6.23 -3.95
N PRO A 53 9.52 6.57 -3.36
CA PRO A 53 9.44 7.06 -1.98
C PRO A 53 10.06 6.06 -0.98
N SER A 54 10.79 6.59 0.00
CA SER A 54 11.30 5.82 1.15
C SER A 54 10.17 5.39 2.09
N ASP A 55 10.42 4.44 2.99
CA ASP A 55 9.45 4.01 4.01
C ASP A 55 8.98 5.19 4.86
N LYS A 56 9.91 6.08 5.25
CA LYS A 56 9.61 7.31 5.98
C LYS A 56 8.70 8.25 5.18
N THR A 57 8.97 8.42 3.89
CA THR A 57 8.15 9.26 3.00
C THR A 57 6.74 8.69 2.84
N VAL A 58 6.61 7.38 2.66
CA VAL A 58 5.30 6.71 2.55
C VAL A 58 4.54 6.79 3.86
N ALA A 59 5.19 6.53 5.00
CA ALA A 59 4.56 6.68 6.31
C ALA A 59 4.01 8.10 6.52
N LYS A 60 4.79 9.13 6.15
CA LYS A 60 4.31 10.52 6.20
C LYS A 60 3.15 10.78 5.24
N ALA A 61 3.19 10.21 4.03
CA ALA A 61 2.09 10.29 3.07
C ALA A 61 0.78 9.71 3.64
N LEU A 62 0.85 8.57 4.33
CA LEU A 62 -0.31 7.97 4.99
C LEU A 62 -0.84 8.83 6.15
N GLU A 63 0.05 9.49 6.89
CA GLU A 63 -0.31 10.39 7.99
C GLU A 63 -1.13 11.60 7.49
N ILE A 64 -0.61 12.30 6.47
CA ILE A 64 -1.19 13.55 5.95
C ILE A 64 -2.40 13.35 5.03
N ALA A 65 -2.64 12.12 4.58
CA ALA A 65 -3.74 11.81 3.69
C ALA A 65 -5.11 12.11 4.33
N SER A 66 -6.01 12.69 3.53
CA SER A 66 -7.42 12.88 3.89
C SER A 66 -8.12 11.52 4.05
N ARG A 67 -9.37 11.54 4.51
CA ARG A 67 -10.16 10.31 4.64
C ARG A 67 -10.36 9.63 3.28
N GLU A 68 -10.73 10.40 2.28
CA GLU A 68 -10.98 9.94 0.91
C GLU A 68 -9.70 9.39 0.28
N GLU A 69 -8.58 10.09 0.45
CA GLU A 69 -7.26 9.65 -0.02
C GLU A 69 -6.84 8.34 0.66
N LYS A 70 -7.09 8.20 1.97
CA LYS A 70 -6.82 6.97 2.71
C LYS A 70 -7.61 5.78 2.17
N GLU A 71 -8.84 6.00 1.71
CA GLU A 71 -9.65 4.93 1.10
C GLU A 71 -9.05 4.48 -0.24
N GLU A 72 -8.62 5.41 -1.09
CA GLU A 72 -7.96 5.08 -2.36
C GLU A 72 -6.58 4.43 -2.15
N ILE A 73 -5.81 4.93 -1.19
CA ILE A 73 -4.52 4.36 -0.81
C ILE A 73 -4.70 2.95 -0.25
N ALA A 74 -5.71 2.72 0.59
CA ALA A 74 -6.01 1.40 1.13
C ALA A 74 -6.35 0.39 0.03
N ILE A 75 -7.07 0.81 -1.02
CA ILE A 75 -7.33 -0.03 -2.20
C ILE A 75 -6.01 -0.36 -2.90
N ALA A 76 -5.18 0.65 -3.21
CA ALA A 76 -3.90 0.44 -3.90
C ALA A 76 -2.96 -0.51 -3.14
N ILE A 77 -2.86 -0.34 -1.81
CA ILE A 77 -2.09 -1.24 -0.94
C ILE A 77 -2.67 -2.65 -0.94
N SER A 78 -4.00 -2.77 -0.85
CA SER A 78 -4.66 -4.08 -0.82
C SER A 78 -4.44 -4.85 -2.12
N GLU A 79 -4.50 -4.18 -3.28
CA GLU A 79 -4.23 -4.77 -4.58
C GLU A 79 -2.82 -5.37 -4.66
N ASP A 80 -1.81 -4.59 -4.27
CA ASP A 80 -0.39 -4.97 -4.30
C ASP A 80 -0.07 -6.14 -3.36
N LEU A 81 -0.57 -6.06 -2.12
CA LEU A 81 -0.37 -7.13 -1.14
C LEU A 81 -1.13 -8.40 -1.53
N ALA A 82 -2.35 -8.28 -2.06
CA ALA A 82 -3.12 -9.44 -2.51
C ALA A 82 -2.45 -10.15 -3.69
N GLU A 83 -1.87 -9.40 -4.63
CA GLU A 83 -1.09 -9.97 -5.73
C GLU A 83 0.16 -10.70 -5.22
N SER A 84 0.90 -10.07 -4.30
CA SER A 84 2.07 -10.68 -3.67
C SER A 84 1.73 -11.96 -2.90
N ILE A 85 0.60 -11.96 -2.17
CA ILE A 85 0.11 -13.15 -1.45
C ILE A 85 -0.32 -14.25 -2.42
N ARG A 86 -1.04 -13.93 -3.50
CA ARG A 86 -1.42 -14.91 -4.53
C ARG A 86 -0.19 -15.57 -5.14
N SER A 87 0.79 -14.76 -5.56
CA SER A 87 2.04 -15.28 -6.12
C SER A 87 2.80 -16.18 -5.14
N LEU A 88 2.84 -15.84 -3.85
CA LEU A 88 3.44 -16.69 -2.82
C LEU A 88 2.67 -18.01 -2.65
N VAL A 89 1.33 -17.97 -2.64
CA VAL A 89 0.49 -19.16 -2.53
C VAL A 89 0.68 -20.08 -3.74
N ASP A 90 0.71 -19.52 -4.94
CA ASP A 90 0.90 -20.29 -6.18
C ASP A 90 2.25 -21.01 -6.15
N TRP A 91 3.33 -20.32 -5.78
CA TRP A 91 4.65 -20.92 -5.62
C TRP A 91 4.68 -22.05 -4.59
N ILE A 92 4.02 -21.88 -3.43
CA ILE A 92 3.91 -22.93 -2.39
C ILE A 92 3.19 -24.16 -2.95
N ILE A 93 2.12 -23.97 -3.72
CA ILE A 93 1.31 -25.06 -4.29
C ILE A 93 2.13 -25.80 -5.36
N GLU A 94 2.73 -25.06 -6.29
CA GLU A 94 3.52 -25.60 -7.40
C GLU A 94 4.70 -26.44 -6.89
N GLU A 95 5.42 -25.94 -5.88
CA GLU A 95 6.56 -26.61 -5.26
C GLU A 95 6.19 -27.62 -4.16
N ARG A 96 4.89 -27.79 -3.87
CA ARG A 96 4.36 -28.68 -2.80
C ARG A 96 4.97 -28.42 -1.42
N LEU A 97 5.15 -27.15 -1.08
CA LEU A 97 5.79 -26.72 0.17
C LEU A 97 4.79 -26.64 1.34
N PRO A 98 5.26 -26.67 2.60
CA PRO A 98 4.40 -26.42 3.76
C PRO A 98 3.86 -24.98 3.78
N GLY A 99 2.53 -24.81 3.73
CA GLY A 99 1.86 -23.50 3.74
C GLY A 99 0.94 -23.23 4.95
N ARG A 100 0.86 -24.16 5.92
CA ARG A 100 -0.16 -24.11 6.99
C ARG A 100 -0.15 -22.81 7.80
N LEU A 101 1.02 -22.33 8.22
CA LEU A 101 1.14 -21.11 9.02
C LEU A 101 0.60 -19.88 8.29
N LEU A 102 0.86 -19.77 6.98
CA LEU A 102 0.34 -18.68 6.17
C LEU A 102 -1.18 -18.77 6.03
N ALA A 103 -1.71 -19.97 5.78
CA ALA A 103 -3.15 -20.18 5.67
C ALA A 103 -3.89 -19.80 6.96
N GLU A 104 -3.42 -20.27 8.12
CA GLU A 104 -3.99 -19.94 9.43
C GLU A 104 -3.97 -18.42 9.69
N ALA A 105 -2.86 -17.75 9.41
CA ALA A 105 -2.73 -16.30 9.58
C ALA A 105 -3.67 -15.51 8.65
N LEU A 106 -3.86 -15.95 7.40
CA LEU A 106 -4.79 -15.33 6.45
C LEU A 106 -6.25 -15.53 6.88
N GLU A 107 -6.61 -16.74 7.33
CA GLU A 107 -7.95 -17.04 7.85
C GLU A 107 -8.29 -16.17 9.06
N GLU A 108 -7.36 -16.06 10.03
CA GLU A 108 -7.53 -15.20 11.20
C GLU A 108 -7.70 -13.73 10.79
N SER A 109 -6.87 -13.25 9.87
CA SER A 109 -6.94 -11.86 9.39
C SER A 109 -8.29 -11.57 8.73
N VAL A 110 -8.79 -12.47 7.89
CA VAL A 110 -10.11 -12.33 7.25
C VAL A 110 -11.24 -12.37 8.29
N ALA A 111 -11.17 -13.25 9.28
CA ALA A 111 -12.15 -13.31 10.36
C ALA A 111 -12.20 -11.98 11.14
N ARG A 112 -11.04 -11.43 11.51
CA ARG A 112 -10.93 -10.11 12.16
C ARG A 112 -11.56 -8.99 11.32
N MET A 113 -11.27 -8.95 10.01
CA MET A 113 -11.85 -7.94 9.11
C MET A 113 -13.37 -8.03 9.02
N ARG A 114 -13.92 -9.26 8.98
CA ARG A 114 -15.38 -9.49 8.96
C ARG A 114 -16.04 -9.02 10.24
N LEU A 115 -15.47 -9.34 11.40
CA LEU A 115 -15.99 -8.91 12.71
C LEU A 115 -15.98 -7.39 12.86
N ALA A 116 -14.94 -6.73 12.36
CA ALA A 116 -14.84 -5.26 12.35
C ALA A 116 -15.79 -4.58 11.35
N GLY A 117 -16.54 -5.35 10.55
CA GLY A 117 -17.45 -4.81 9.55
C GLY A 117 -16.73 -4.05 8.43
N VAL A 118 -15.49 -4.44 8.09
CA VAL A 118 -14.75 -3.84 6.97
C VAL A 118 -15.58 -4.04 5.71
N ARG A 119 -16.14 -2.94 5.19
CA ARG A 119 -17.05 -2.99 4.04
C ARG A 119 -16.31 -3.51 2.83
N ARG A 120 -16.96 -4.39 2.05
CA ARG A 120 -16.45 -4.76 0.72
C ARG A 120 -16.35 -3.50 -0.12
N SER A 121 -15.15 -3.19 -0.61
CA SER A 121 -15.02 -2.22 -1.69
C SER A 121 -15.76 -2.77 -2.91
N THR A 122 -16.72 -2.01 -3.43
CA THR A 122 -17.47 -2.37 -4.64
C THR A 122 -16.59 -2.43 -5.89
N ARG A 123 -15.35 -1.91 -5.84
CA ARG A 123 -14.40 -1.93 -6.97
C ARG A 123 -13.65 -3.25 -7.14
N LEU A 124 -13.60 -4.12 -6.12
CA LEU A 124 -12.92 -5.43 -6.18
C LEU A 124 -13.86 -6.57 -6.57
N ALA A 125 -15.09 -6.26 -7.00
CA ALA A 125 -16.13 -7.21 -7.38
C ALA A 125 -16.21 -7.47 -8.89
N SER A 126 -15.10 -7.32 -9.62
CA SER A 126 -15.00 -7.75 -11.01
C SER A 126 -14.25 -9.09 -11.05
N PRO A 127 -14.85 -10.14 -11.62
CA PRO A 127 -14.28 -11.49 -11.69
C PRO A 127 -13.04 -11.59 -12.57
#